data_AF-A0A495EQN4-F1
#
_entry.id   AF-A0A495EQN4-F1
#
_cell.length_a   1.000
_cell.length_b   1.000
_cell.length_c   1.000
_cell.angle_alpha   90.00
_cell.angle_beta   90.00
_cell.angle_gamma   90.00
#
_symmetry.space_group_name_H-M   'P 1'
#
loop_
_entity.id
_entity.type
_entity.pdbx_description
1 polymer ?
#
loop_
_entity_poly.entity_id
_entity_poly.type
_entity_poly.pdbx_seq_one_letter_code
_entity_poly.pdbx_strand_id
1 'polypeptide(L)' 'MENNQGFQQHFQQTLDEAQDGALYFTVTYLDTDCGRIRSESFDDAAAADRFASRCISGEDGWAIVDAIPAKERRAAA' A
#
# COMPACT_ATOMS: atom_id res chain seq x y z
N MET A 1 8.34 -42.80 14.85
CA MET A 1 7.23 -41.96 14.32
C MET A 1 7.72 -40.54 14.40
N GLU A 2 8.55 -40.16 13.45
CA GLU A 2 9.20 -38.85 13.33
C GLU A 2 9.13 -38.55 11.82
N ASN A 3 8.78 -37.40 11.30
CA ASN A 3 9.03 -36.04 11.73
C ASN A 3 8.13 -35.16 10.84
N ASN A 4 6.97 -34.71 11.34
CA ASN A 4 6.08 -33.79 10.62
C ASN A 4 6.23 -32.34 11.12
N GLN A 5 7.25 -32.06 11.95
CA GLN A 5 7.41 -30.77 12.61
C GLN A 5 8.05 -29.72 11.68
N GLY A 6 8.85 -30.13 10.69
CA GLY A 6 9.49 -29.18 9.75
C GLY A 6 8.53 -28.49 8.78
N PHE A 7 7.48 -29.18 8.34
CA PHE A 7 6.51 -28.64 7.37
C PHE A 7 5.59 -27.58 7.97
N GLN A 8 5.25 -27.72 9.25
CA GLN A 8 4.36 -26.77 9.95
C GLN A 8 5.08 -25.45 10.25
N GLN A 9 6.40 -25.50 10.53
CA GLN A 9 7.21 -24.30 10.83
C GLN A 9 7.44 -23.43 9.59
N HIS A 10 7.64 -24.04 8.41
CA HIS A 10 7.86 -23.29 7.16
C HIS A 10 6.63 -22.50 6.70
N PHE A 11 5.43 -23.06 6.90
CA PHE A 11 4.17 -22.40 6.60
C PHE A 11 3.88 -21.22 7.52
N GLN A 12 4.33 -21.30 8.79
CA GLN A 12 4.17 -20.21 9.74
C GLN A 12 5.15 -19.05 9.44
N GLN A 13 6.38 -19.34 9.00
CA GLN A 13 7.37 -18.32 8.66
C GLN A 13 7.02 -17.49 7.41
N THR A 14 6.43 -18.11 6.38
CA THR A 14 6.05 -17.40 5.13
C THR A 14 4.89 -16.41 5.31
N LEU A 15 4.07 -16.58 6.35
CA LEU A 15 2.97 -15.69 6.68
C LEU A 15 3.41 -14.54 7.61
N ASP A 16 4.46 -14.77 8.41
CA ASP A 16 5.04 -13.81 9.36
C ASP A 16 6.02 -12.84 8.66
N GLU A 17 6.74 -13.27 7.62
CA GLU A 17 7.56 -12.39 6.76
C GLU A 17 6.72 -11.39 5.93
N ALA A 18 5.40 -11.60 5.83
CA ALA A 18 4.48 -10.63 5.24
C ALA A 18 3.98 -9.59 6.26
N GLN A 19 4.24 -9.78 7.55
CA GLN A 19 3.75 -8.95 8.65
C GLN A 19 4.78 -7.91 9.11
N ASP A 20 6.05 -8.04 8.69
CA ASP A 20 7.12 -7.05 8.89
C ASP A 20 7.58 -6.40 7.56
N GLY A 21 6.77 -6.51 6.50
CA GLY A 21 7.06 -5.89 5.21
C GLY A 21 6.36 -4.53 5.11
N ALA A 22 6.98 -3.47 5.63
CA ALA A 22 6.44 -2.10 5.65
C ALA A 22 5.60 -1.79 4.39
N LEU A 23 4.28 -1.67 4.55
CA LEU A 23 3.40 -1.25 3.46
C LEU A 23 3.67 0.23 3.20
N TYR A 24 3.78 0.62 1.93
CA TYR A 24 3.73 2.03 1.55
C TYR A 24 2.50 2.27 0.70
N PHE A 25 1.92 3.43 0.88
CA PHE A 25 0.67 3.84 0.28
C PHE A 25 0.98 4.89 -0.78
N THR A 26 0.34 4.81 -1.93
CA THR A 26 0.41 5.86 -2.94
C THR A 26 -0.98 6.41 -3.15
N VAL A 27 -1.14 7.72 -3.00
CA VAL A 27 -2.39 8.41 -3.30
C VAL A 27 -2.26 9.06 -4.66
N THR A 28 -3.03 8.59 -5.62
CA THR A 28 -3.15 9.22 -6.94
C THR A 28 -4.45 10.00 -7.02
N TYR A 29 -4.38 11.30 -7.30
CA TYR A 29 -5.53 12.20 -7.24
C TYR A 29 -5.56 13.18 -8.42
N LEU A 30 -6.75 13.69 -8.71
CA LEU A 30 -6.92 14.85 -9.58
C LEU A 30 -6.68 16.13 -8.79
N ASP A 31 -5.62 16.84 -9.12
CA ASP A 31 -5.38 18.20 -8.68
C ASP A 31 -6.33 19.13 -9.44
N THR A 32 -7.38 19.59 -8.78
CA THR A 32 -8.42 20.43 -9.39
C THR A 32 -7.96 21.87 -9.64
N ASP A 33 -6.86 22.30 -9.00
CA ASP A 33 -6.28 23.64 -9.18
C ASP A 33 -5.56 23.74 -10.53
N CYS A 34 -4.78 22.72 -10.89
CA CYS A 34 -4.04 22.65 -12.15
C CYS A 34 -4.69 21.74 -13.21
N GLY A 35 -5.74 20.99 -12.87
CA GLY A 35 -6.40 20.01 -13.74
C GLY A 35 -5.51 18.81 -14.10
N ARG A 36 -4.58 18.44 -13.22
CA ARG A 36 -3.58 17.39 -13.49
C ARG A 36 -3.67 16.24 -12.51
N ILE A 37 -3.32 15.05 -12.97
CA ILE A 37 -3.19 13.89 -12.09
C ILE A 37 -1.83 13.98 -11.38
N ARG A 38 -1.83 13.82 -10.07
CA ARG A 38 -0.62 13.76 -9.24
C ARG A 38 -0.64 12.52 -8.36
N SER A 39 0.54 12.06 -7.96
CA SER A 39 0.70 10.90 -7.08
C SER A 39 1.63 11.25 -5.93
N GLU A 40 1.26 10.89 -4.72
CA GLU A 40 2.05 11.14 -3.50
C GLU A 40 2.16 9.88 -2.66
N SER A 41 3.37 9.61 -2.15
CA SER A 41 3.67 8.41 -1.37
C SER A 41 3.59 8.68 0.13
N PHE A 42 3.07 7.73 0.88
CA PHE A 42 2.94 7.78 2.33
C PHE A 42 3.37 6.44 2.93
N ASP A 43 3.99 6.45 4.10
CA ASP A 43 4.34 5.23 4.83
C ASP A 43 3.22 4.75 5.76
N ASP A 44 2.13 5.54 5.88
CA ASP A 44 1.02 5.29 6.79
C ASP A 44 -0.34 5.34 6.08
N ALA A 45 -1.17 4.34 6.34
CA ALA A 45 -2.49 4.21 5.74
C ALA A 45 -3.44 5.34 6.13
N ALA A 46 -3.41 5.78 7.40
CA ALA A 46 -4.28 6.83 7.89
C ALA A 46 -3.86 8.20 7.34
N ALA A 47 -2.56 8.43 7.13
CA ALA A 47 -2.07 9.61 6.43
C ALA A 47 -2.56 9.65 4.97
N ALA A 48 -2.44 8.53 4.25
CA ALA A 48 -2.91 8.41 2.87
C ALA A 48 -4.43 8.62 2.75
N ASP A 49 -5.21 7.98 3.62
CA ASP A 49 -6.68 8.12 3.65
C ASP A 49 -7.12 9.56 3.95
N ARG A 50 -6.49 10.22 4.93
CA ARG A 50 -6.77 11.63 5.25
C ARG A 50 -6.42 12.56 4.09
N PHE A 51 -5.34 12.28 3.38
CA PHE A 51 -4.96 13.05 2.20
C PHE A 51 -5.98 12.86 1.08
N ALA A 52 -6.33 11.62 0.76
CA ALA A 52 -7.34 11.29 -0.25
C ALA A 52 -8.69 11.96 0.07
N SER A 53 -9.15 11.87 1.32
CA SER A 53 -10.38 12.51 1.78
C SER A 53 -10.39 14.03 1.57
N ARG A 54 -9.23 14.69 1.66
CA ARG A 54 -9.11 16.14 1.40
C ARG A 54 -9.13 16.47 -0.09
N CYS A 55 -8.56 15.61 -0.93
CA CYS A 55 -8.54 15.78 -2.38
C CYS A 55 -9.93 15.67 -3.04
N ILE A 56 -10.88 14.97 -2.41
CA ILE A 56 -12.23 14.73 -2.95
C ILE A 56 -13.21 15.88 -2.64
N SER A 57 -12.74 17.06 -2.19
CA SER A 57 -13.60 18.16 -1.73
C SER A 57 -14.45 18.87 -2.82
N GLY A 58 -14.45 18.39 -4.07
CA GLY A 58 -15.19 18.97 -5.20
C GLY A 58 -15.97 17.93 -6.02
N GLU A 59 -16.94 18.38 -6.83
CA GLU A 59 -17.86 17.52 -7.60
C GLU A 59 -17.15 16.57 -8.58
N ASP A 60 -16.04 17.02 -9.16
CA ASP A 60 -15.19 16.24 -10.08
C ASP A 60 -13.95 15.62 -9.41
N GLY A 61 -13.78 15.84 -8.10
CA GLY A 61 -12.60 15.43 -7.36
C GLY A 61 -12.57 13.92 -7.12
N TRP A 62 -11.43 13.28 -7.37
CA TRP A 62 -11.22 11.88 -7.07
C TRP A 62 -9.80 11.64 -6.55
N ALA A 63 -9.68 10.61 -5.70
CA ALA A 63 -8.40 10.12 -5.20
C ALA A 63 -8.46 8.59 -5.05
N ILE A 64 -7.38 7.93 -5.41
CA ILE A 64 -7.16 6.49 -5.33
C ILE A 64 -6.04 6.25 -4.32
N VAL A 65 -6.24 5.35 -3.38
CA VAL A 65 -5.22 4.95 -2.40
C VAL A 65 -4.79 3.52 -2.70
N ASP A 66 -3.56 3.35 -3.17
CA ASP A 66 -2.94 2.06 -3.44
C ASP A 66 -2.08 1.64 -2.25
N ALA A 67 -2.36 0.46 -1.67
CA ALA A 67 -1.55 -0.14 -0.61
C ALA A 67 -0.55 -1.12 -1.22
N ILE A 68 0.74 -0.78 -1.19
CA ILE A 68 1.78 -1.52 -1.89
C ILE A 68 2.72 -2.17 -0.88
N PRO A 69 2.89 -3.50 -0.92
CA PRO A 69 3.83 -4.15 -0.02
C PRO A 69 5.27 -3.87 -0.43
N ALA A 70 6.17 -3.53 0.51
CA ALA A 70 7.57 -3.21 0.22
C ALA A 70 8.32 -4.29 -0.59
N LYS A 71 7.88 -5.56 -0.51
CA LYS A 71 8.44 -6.66 -1.31
C LYS A 71 8.16 -6.56 -2.82
N GLU A 72 7.22 -5.71 -3.24
CA GLU A 72 6.78 -5.58 -4.64
C GLU A 72 7.60 -4.55 -5.46
N ARG A 73 8.59 -3.88 -4.84
CA ARG A 73 9.54 -2.98 -5.55
C ARG A 73 10.54 -3.70 -6.48
N ARG A 74 10.31 -4.97 -6.84
CA ARG A 74 11.21 -5.74 -7.74
C ARG A 74 10.65 -5.97 -9.14
N ALA A 75 9.58 -5.27 -9.54
CA ALA A 75 9.00 -5.42 -10.86
C ALA A 75 8.75 -4.06 -11.55
N ALA A 76 9.79 -3.23 -11.69
CA ALA A 76 9.82 -2.20 -12.71
C ALA A 76 11.29 -1.82 -12.98
N ALA A 77 11.84 -2.38 -14.06
CA ALA A 77 13.12 -1.99 -14.67
C ALA A 77 12.88 -1.79 -16.18
#